data_AF-A0AA45MJS6-F1
#
_entry.id   AF-A0AA45MJS6-F1
#
_cell.length_a   1.000
_cell.length_b   1.000
_cell.length_c   1.000
_cell.angle_alpha   90.00
_cell.angle_beta   90.00
_cell.angle_gamma   90.00
#
_symmetry.space_group_name_H-M   'P 1'
#
loop_
_entity.id
_entity.type
_entity.pdbx_description
1 polymer ?
#
loop_
_entity_poly.entity_id
_entity_poly.type
_entity_poly.pdbx_seq_one_letter_code
_entity_poly.pdbx_strand_id
1 'polypeptide(L)'
;MGLALRRRTRPARSDGFTLVELVVIIVVIGILGAMAAPRFFQSQGFDAVAYTDQMRALLRYGQKIAIAQGRNVFVRLSGGSTALCYDAACAVRVAPAGGSNSATKATLASCGTTAWACEGVPNGLAAPSATFFFDPAGQPFAANDPPGGLNSTFAPLTLAITGDGSTHNVTVTPVTGYVY
;
A
#
# COMPACT_ATOMS: atom_id res chain seq x y z
N MET A 1 -33.35 -75.47 -12.91
CA MET A 1 -32.14 -75.11 -13.69
C MET A 1 -31.99 -73.60 -13.65
N GLY A 2 -31.08 -73.06 -12.84
CA GLY A 2 -30.82 -71.62 -12.76
C GLY A 2 -29.43 -71.37 -12.21
N LEU A 3 -28.45 -71.20 -13.10
CA LEU A 3 -27.06 -70.91 -12.71
C LEU A 3 -26.94 -69.43 -12.27
N ALA A 4 -26.66 -69.21 -11.00
CA ALA A 4 -26.29 -67.91 -10.48
C ALA A 4 -24.81 -67.60 -10.81
N LEU A 5 -24.58 -66.62 -11.69
CA LEU A 5 -23.25 -66.11 -12.02
C LEU A 5 -22.68 -65.28 -10.85
N ARG A 6 -21.70 -65.84 -10.15
CA ARG A 6 -20.90 -65.12 -9.13
C ARG A 6 -19.99 -64.08 -9.81
N ARG A 7 -20.33 -62.81 -9.68
CA ARG A 7 -19.48 -61.67 -10.08
C ARG A 7 -18.28 -61.58 -9.12
N ARG A 8 -17.06 -61.86 -9.60
CA ARG A 8 -15.82 -61.60 -8.84
C ARG A 8 -15.49 -60.11 -8.91
N THR A 9 -15.70 -59.38 -7.83
CA THR A 9 -15.11 -58.05 -7.63
C THR A 9 -13.62 -58.22 -7.32
N ARG A 10 -12.74 -57.70 -8.17
CA ARG A 10 -11.29 -57.65 -7.90
C ARG A 10 -11.04 -56.59 -6.80
N PRO A 11 -10.27 -56.90 -5.75
CA PRO A 11 -9.86 -55.89 -4.77
C PRO A 11 -8.98 -54.85 -5.46
N ALA A 12 -9.26 -53.56 -5.23
CA ALA A 12 -8.35 -52.49 -5.64
C ALA A 12 -7.05 -52.64 -4.86
N ARG A 13 -5.93 -52.86 -5.55
CA ARG A 13 -4.60 -52.79 -4.93
C ARG A 13 -4.40 -51.35 -4.46
N SER A 14 -4.18 -51.18 -3.16
CA SER A 14 -3.58 -49.98 -2.61
C SER A 14 -2.11 -49.97 -3.03
N ASP A 15 -1.78 -49.24 -4.10
CA ASP A 15 -0.39 -48.92 -4.43
C ASP A 15 0.16 -48.00 -3.34
N GLY A 16 1.24 -48.43 -2.70
CA GLY A 16 2.02 -47.61 -1.78
C GLY A 16 3.09 -46.83 -2.53
N PHE A 17 3.48 -45.68 -1.98
CA PHE A 17 4.59 -44.88 -2.50
C PHE A 17 5.91 -45.67 -2.45
N THR A 18 6.70 -45.59 -3.52
CA THR A 18 8.03 -46.21 -3.53
C THR A 18 9.05 -45.32 -2.79
N LEU A 19 10.15 -45.92 -2.31
CA LEU A 19 11.25 -45.16 -1.70
C LEU A 19 11.78 -44.09 -2.66
N VAL A 20 11.90 -44.43 -3.95
CA VAL A 20 12.37 -43.50 -4.99
C VAL A 20 11.42 -42.32 -5.14
N GLU A 21 10.11 -42.57 -5.12
CA GLU A 21 9.09 -41.51 -5.22
C GLU A 21 9.15 -40.55 -4.04
N LEU A 22 9.36 -41.06 -2.82
CA LEU A 22 9.54 -40.22 -1.63
C LEU A 22 10.81 -39.36 -1.73
N VAL A 23 11.93 -39.93 -2.22
CA VAL A 23 13.17 -39.18 -2.42
C VAL A 23 12.98 -38.06 -3.44
N VAL A 24 12.32 -38.34 -4.56
CA VAL A 24 12.01 -37.33 -5.59
C VAL A 24 11.13 -36.22 -5.01
N ILE A 25 10.11 -36.55 -4.21
CA ILE A 25 9.24 -35.55 -3.57
C ILE A 25 10.04 -34.63 -2.64
N ILE A 26 10.93 -35.18 -1.80
CA ILE A 26 11.76 -34.37 -0.89
C ILE A 26 12.71 -33.46 -1.69
N VAL A 27 13.30 -33.95 -2.78
CA VAL A 27 14.15 -33.14 -3.66
C VAL A 27 13.35 -32.00 -4.29
N VAL A 28 12.14 -32.28 -4.82
CA VAL A 28 11.26 -31.25 -5.40
C VAL A 28 10.85 -30.21 -4.35
N ILE A 29 10.45 -30.64 -3.15
CA ILE A 29 10.11 -29.72 -2.05
C ILE A 29 11.33 -28.89 -1.65
N GLY A 30 12.54 -29.47 -1.62
CA GLY A 30 13.77 -28.75 -1.32
C GLY A 30 14.08 -27.66 -2.35
N ILE A 31 13.92 -27.96 -3.65
CA ILE A 31 14.12 -26.99 -4.73
C ILE A 31 13.07 -25.87 -4.64
N LEU A 32 11.79 -26.22 -4.47
CA LEU A 32 10.71 -25.24 -4.31
C LEU A 32 10.90 -24.37 -3.06
N GLY A 33 11.33 -24.96 -1.95
CA GLY A 33 11.63 -24.26 -0.70
C GLY A 33 12.77 -23.25 -0.87
N ALA A 34 13.86 -23.65 -1.52
CA ALA A 34 15.00 -22.76 -1.79
C ALA A 34 14.62 -21.55 -2.65
N MET A 35 13.67 -21.70 -3.59
CA MET A 35 13.18 -20.59 -4.42
C MET A 35 12.10 -19.75 -3.73
N ALA A 36 11.19 -20.36 -2.98
CA ALA A 36 10.04 -19.67 -2.38
C ALA A 36 10.38 -18.91 -1.09
N ALA A 37 11.31 -19.44 -0.29
CA ALA A 37 11.71 -18.83 0.98
C ALA A 37 12.19 -17.37 0.85
N PRO A 38 13.14 -17.00 -0.04
CA PRO A 38 13.62 -15.62 -0.11
C PRO A 38 12.51 -14.63 -0.47
N ARG A 39 11.58 -15.02 -1.34
CA ARG A 39 10.45 -14.16 -1.74
C ARG A 39 9.50 -13.87 -0.57
N PHE A 40 9.33 -14.81 0.35
CA PHE A 40 8.47 -14.63 1.52
C PHE A 40 9.08 -13.62 2.51
N PHE A 41 10.40 -13.71 2.74
CA PHE A 41 11.12 -12.81 3.65
C PHE A 41 11.41 -11.42 3.07
N GLN A 42 11.52 -11.28 1.75
CA GLN A 42 11.84 -9.99 1.11
C GLN A 42 10.62 -9.13 0.76
N SER A 43 9.40 -9.65 0.90
CA SER A 43 8.16 -8.93 0.53
C SER A 43 8.01 -7.57 1.22
N GLN A 44 8.40 -7.47 2.49
CA GLN A 44 8.29 -6.22 3.26
C GLN A 44 9.17 -5.09 2.72
N GLY A 45 10.37 -5.39 2.21
CA GLY A 45 11.25 -4.38 1.61
C GLY A 45 10.67 -3.81 0.31
N PHE A 46 10.04 -4.66 -0.51
CA PHE A 46 9.35 -4.20 -1.72
C PHE A 46 8.12 -3.34 -1.38
N ASP A 47 7.34 -3.74 -0.37
CA ASP A 47 6.19 -2.97 0.09
C ASP A 47 6.60 -1.60 0.65
N ALA A 48 7.72 -1.53 1.38
CA ALA A 48 8.23 -0.28 1.94
C ALA A 48 8.62 0.73 0.85
N VAL A 49 9.37 0.28 -0.15
CA VAL A 49 9.77 1.12 -1.29
C VAL A 49 8.54 1.52 -2.11
N ALA A 50 7.66 0.56 -2.44
CA ALA A 50 6.47 0.82 -3.23
C ALA A 50 5.53 1.81 -2.55
N TYR A 51 5.27 1.66 -1.24
CA TYR A 51 4.44 2.59 -0.48
C TYR A 51 5.08 3.97 -0.36
N THR A 52 6.41 4.04 -0.15
CA THR A 52 7.13 5.31 -0.09
C THR A 52 7.00 6.08 -1.41
N ASP A 53 7.16 5.40 -2.54
CA ASP A 53 7.02 6.03 -3.86
C ASP A 53 5.57 6.41 -4.18
N GLN A 54 4.60 5.59 -3.78
CA GLN A 54 3.18 5.93 -3.85
C GLN A 54 2.86 7.17 -3.02
N MET A 55 3.36 7.26 -1.78
CA MET A 55 3.18 8.41 -0.91
C MET A 55 3.79 9.66 -1.54
N ARG A 56 5.05 9.60 -2.03
CA ARG A 56 5.69 10.71 -2.76
C ARG A 56 4.86 11.16 -3.96
N ALA A 57 4.38 10.21 -4.76
CA ALA A 57 3.56 10.51 -5.94
C ALA A 57 2.22 11.16 -5.54
N LEU A 58 1.59 10.67 -4.47
CA LEU A 58 0.32 11.20 -3.97
C LEU A 58 0.48 12.63 -3.43
N LEU A 59 1.55 12.92 -2.69
CA LEU A 59 1.83 14.28 -2.21
C LEU A 59 2.09 15.25 -3.38
N ARG A 60 2.91 14.84 -4.35
CA ARG A 60 3.14 15.63 -5.58
C ARG A 60 1.85 15.86 -6.36
N TYR A 61 0.98 14.85 -6.40
CA TYR A 61 -0.33 14.98 -7.03
C TYR A 61 -1.22 15.97 -6.27
N GLY A 62 -1.25 15.91 -4.93
CA GLY A 62 -1.98 16.87 -4.08
C GLY A 62 -1.53 18.31 -4.31
N GLN A 63 -0.23 18.55 -4.41
CA GLN A 63 0.31 19.86 -4.76
C GLN A 63 -0.14 20.31 -6.16
N LYS A 64 0.00 19.43 -7.17
CA LYS A 64 -0.38 19.75 -8.55
C LYS A 64 -1.86 20.02 -8.71
N ILE A 65 -2.72 19.28 -8.02
CA ILE A 65 -4.17 19.47 -8.13
C ILE A 65 -4.65 20.71 -7.39
N ALA A 66 -3.96 21.12 -6.32
CA ALA A 66 -4.20 22.41 -5.68
C ALA A 66 -3.97 23.58 -6.64
N ILE A 67 -2.83 23.53 -7.35
CA ILE A 67 -2.47 24.50 -8.40
C ILE A 67 -3.46 24.44 -9.56
N ALA A 68 -3.73 23.25 -10.10
CA ALA A 68 -4.55 23.08 -11.30
C ALA A 68 -6.02 23.50 -11.08
N GLN A 69 -6.54 23.34 -9.88
CA GLN A 69 -7.94 23.67 -9.55
C GLN A 69 -8.09 25.00 -8.82
N GLY A 70 -6.99 25.68 -8.50
CA GLY A 70 -7.01 26.97 -7.81
C GLY A 70 -7.64 26.90 -6.41
N ARG A 71 -7.49 25.78 -5.69
CA ARG A 71 -8.11 25.56 -4.37
C ARG A 71 -7.21 24.77 -3.43
N ASN A 72 -7.48 24.88 -2.13
CA ASN A 72 -6.72 24.14 -1.12
C ASN A 72 -6.93 22.62 -1.25
N VAL A 73 -5.85 21.88 -1.05
CA VAL A 73 -5.85 20.41 -1.00
C VAL A 73 -5.17 19.97 0.29
N PHE A 74 -5.95 19.32 1.16
CA PHE A 74 -5.53 18.80 2.44
C PHE A 74 -4.90 17.42 2.27
N VAL A 75 -3.75 17.25 2.88
CA VAL A 75 -3.06 15.98 3.02
C VAL A 75 -3.32 15.44 4.42
N ARG A 76 -3.86 14.23 4.49
CA ARG A 76 -4.17 13.54 5.75
C ARG A 76 -3.36 12.26 5.84
N LEU A 77 -2.40 12.23 6.76
CA LEU A 77 -1.64 11.04 7.14
C LEU A 77 -2.13 10.57 8.51
N SER A 78 -2.80 9.42 8.55
CA SER A 78 -3.37 8.85 9.78
C SER A 78 -2.45 7.85 10.48
N GLY A 79 -1.27 7.59 9.93
CA GLY A 79 -0.43 6.44 10.28
C GLY A 79 -0.88 5.11 9.65
N GLY A 80 -2.14 5.00 9.21
CA GLY A 80 -2.67 3.85 8.47
C GLY A 80 -2.95 4.13 7.00
N SER A 81 -2.92 5.40 6.58
CA SER A 81 -3.10 5.82 5.19
C SER A 81 -2.54 7.21 4.92
N THR A 82 -2.20 7.49 3.67
CA THR A 82 -2.01 8.83 3.11
C THR A 82 -3.17 9.15 2.19
N ALA A 83 -3.86 10.27 2.41
CA ALA A 83 -5.03 10.64 1.64
C ALA A 83 -5.08 12.14 1.28
N LEU A 84 -5.78 12.46 0.20
CA LEU A 84 -6.01 13.83 -0.26
C LEU A 84 -7.49 14.20 -0.21
N CYS A 85 -7.78 15.37 0.35
CA CYS A 85 -9.13 15.88 0.53
C CYS A 85 -9.20 17.37 0.20
N TYR A 86 -10.39 17.89 -0.07
CA TYR A 86 -10.57 19.31 -0.34
C TYR A 86 -10.96 20.15 0.88
N ASP A 87 -11.21 19.49 2.01
CA ASP A 87 -11.51 20.10 3.29
C ASP A 87 -10.80 19.34 4.42
N ALA A 88 -10.62 20.01 5.56
CA ALA A 88 -9.90 19.47 6.70
C ALA A 88 -10.59 18.25 7.34
N ALA A 89 -11.92 18.15 7.27
CA ALA A 89 -12.66 17.00 7.79
C ALA A 89 -12.59 15.79 6.85
N CYS A 90 -12.11 15.99 5.63
CA CYS A 90 -12.10 15.02 4.55
C CYS A 90 -13.51 14.53 4.15
N ALA A 91 -14.50 15.43 4.19
CA ALA A 91 -15.84 15.13 3.71
C ALA A 91 -15.91 15.08 2.17
N VAL A 92 -15.09 15.89 1.51
CA VAL A 92 -14.96 15.99 0.05
C VAL A 92 -13.58 15.48 -0.34
N ARG A 93 -13.57 14.37 -1.08
CA ARG A 93 -12.36 13.60 -1.40
C ARG A 93 -11.83 13.95 -2.78
N VAL A 94 -10.52 13.96 -2.93
CA VAL A 94 -9.87 14.17 -4.24
C VAL A 94 -9.95 12.88 -5.05
N ALA A 95 -10.25 12.97 -6.35
CA ALA A 95 -10.24 11.81 -7.24
C ALA A 95 -8.80 11.29 -7.45
N PRO A 96 -8.59 9.96 -7.60
CA PRO A 96 -7.26 9.41 -7.82
C PRO A 96 -6.74 9.78 -9.22
N ALA A 97 -5.44 10.05 -9.35
CA ALA A 97 -4.83 10.46 -10.61
C ALA A 97 -5.05 9.47 -11.78
N GLY A 98 -5.13 8.16 -11.48
CA GLY A 98 -5.30 7.09 -12.47
C GLY A 98 -6.72 6.51 -12.54
N GLY A 99 -7.73 7.16 -11.95
CA GLY A 99 -9.11 6.66 -11.90
C GLY A 99 -9.38 5.62 -10.79
N SER A 100 -8.34 5.00 -10.23
CA SER A 100 -8.40 4.16 -9.03
C SER A 100 -7.16 4.35 -8.17
N ASN A 101 -7.26 4.13 -6.85
CA ASN A 101 -6.10 3.86 -6.00
C ASN A 101 -5.56 2.43 -6.24
N SER A 102 -4.51 2.03 -5.50
CA SER A 102 -3.86 0.73 -5.66
C SER A 102 -4.75 -0.50 -5.39
N ALA A 103 -5.90 -0.32 -4.73
CA ALA A 103 -6.81 -1.39 -4.34
C ALA A 103 -6.16 -2.53 -3.54
N THR A 104 -5.00 -2.30 -2.91
CA THR A 104 -4.39 -3.29 -2.01
C THR A 104 -5.30 -3.56 -0.81
N LYS A 105 -5.10 -4.70 -0.14
CA LYS A 105 -5.87 -5.05 1.07
C LYS A 105 -5.77 -3.96 2.15
N ALA A 106 -4.57 -3.39 2.33
CA ALA A 106 -4.34 -2.29 3.27
C ALA A 106 -5.07 -1.01 2.83
N THR A 107 -4.98 -0.64 1.55
CA THR A 107 -5.70 0.51 0.99
C THR A 107 -7.21 0.36 1.13
N LEU A 108 -7.79 -0.80 0.82
CA LEU A 108 -9.23 -1.02 1.00
C LEU A 108 -9.66 -0.99 2.48
N ALA A 109 -8.83 -1.52 3.38
CA ALA A 109 -9.11 -1.49 4.82
C ALA A 109 -9.11 -0.06 5.39
N SER A 110 -8.15 0.78 4.99
CA SER A 110 -8.03 2.15 5.49
C SER A 110 -8.93 3.15 4.75
N CYS A 111 -9.10 2.98 3.43
CA CYS A 111 -9.76 3.96 2.57
C CYS A 111 -11.21 3.59 2.20
N GLY A 112 -11.62 2.33 2.40
CA GLY A 112 -12.97 1.80 2.18
C GLY A 112 -13.40 1.64 0.72
N THR A 113 -12.86 2.45 -0.20
CA THR A 113 -13.18 2.43 -1.63
C THR A 113 -11.95 2.75 -2.47
N THR A 114 -12.04 2.54 -3.79
CA THR A 114 -10.96 2.83 -4.74
C THR A 114 -11.12 4.18 -5.46
N ALA A 115 -12.26 4.86 -5.27
CA ALA A 115 -12.68 6.02 -6.06
C ALA A 115 -12.10 7.36 -5.58
N TRP A 116 -11.09 7.34 -4.72
CA TRP A 116 -10.47 8.55 -4.19
C TRP A 116 -8.97 8.36 -3.94
N ALA A 117 -8.25 9.48 -3.92
CA ALA A 117 -6.82 9.58 -3.71
C ALA A 117 -6.47 9.26 -2.25
N CYS A 118 -6.39 7.97 -1.94
CA CYS A 118 -6.04 7.43 -0.64
C CYS A 118 -5.28 6.12 -0.83
N GLU A 119 -4.13 6.00 -0.16
CA GLU A 119 -3.32 4.78 -0.12
C GLU A 119 -3.11 4.34 1.32
N GLY A 120 -3.37 3.06 1.59
CA GLY A 120 -3.20 2.46 2.91
C GLY A 120 -1.78 1.96 3.12
N VAL A 121 -1.30 2.04 4.35
CA VAL A 121 0.03 1.56 4.73
C VAL A 121 0.02 0.03 4.77
N PRO A 122 0.87 -0.67 3.98
CA PRO A 122 0.98 -2.12 4.02
C PRO A 122 1.26 -2.68 5.41
N ASN A 123 0.79 -3.90 5.67
CA ASN A 123 0.98 -4.54 6.98
C ASN A 123 2.47 -4.79 7.27
N GLY A 124 2.89 -4.54 8.51
CA GLY A 124 4.30 -4.63 8.91
C GLY A 124 5.10 -3.34 8.68
N LEU A 125 4.52 -2.34 8.03
CA LEU A 125 5.12 -1.01 7.93
C LEU A 125 4.48 -0.04 8.93
N ALA A 126 5.27 0.94 9.37
CA ALA A 126 4.84 2.07 10.18
C ALA A 126 5.08 3.36 9.39
N ALA A 127 4.03 4.20 9.33
CA ALA A 127 4.09 5.53 8.75
C ALA A 127 3.71 6.57 9.82
N PRO A 128 4.23 7.81 9.74
CA PRO A 128 3.88 8.86 10.68
C PRO A 128 2.45 9.36 10.45
N SER A 129 1.90 10.00 11.48
CA SER A 129 0.68 10.80 11.36
C SER A 129 1.05 12.28 11.23
N ALA A 130 0.38 12.96 10.32
CA ALA A 130 0.55 14.39 10.07
C ALA A 130 -0.64 14.91 9.26
N THR A 131 -0.91 16.21 9.36
CA THR A 131 -1.90 16.87 8.54
C THR A 131 -1.37 18.24 8.15
N PHE A 132 -1.57 18.61 6.90
CA PHE A 132 -1.21 19.89 6.32
C PHE A 132 -2.01 20.08 5.03
N PHE A 133 -1.90 21.23 4.38
CA PHE A 133 -2.55 21.44 3.08
C PHE A 133 -1.66 22.22 2.13
N PHE A 134 -1.85 22.02 0.83
CA PHE A 134 -1.31 22.88 -0.20
C PHE A 134 -2.34 23.94 -0.57
N ASP A 135 -1.89 25.18 -0.71
CA ASP A 135 -2.69 26.28 -1.23
C ASP A 135 -2.73 26.28 -2.78
N PRO A 136 -3.46 27.21 -3.43
CA PRO A 136 -3.52 27.33 -4.88
C PRO A 136 -2.18 27.65 -5.57
N ALA A 137 -1.16 28.12 -4.83
CA ALA A 137 0.19 28.31 -5.35
C ALA A 137 1.07 27.05 -5.20
N GLY A 138 0.55 26.00 -4.54
CA GLY A 138 1.29 24.79 -4.22
C GLY A 138 2.21 24.94 -3.00
N GLN A 139 2.07 26.02 -2.23
CA GLN A 139 2.78 26.24 -0.98
C GLN A 139 2.11 25.43 0.14
N PRO A 140 2.87 24.67 0.94
CA PRO A 140 2.32 23.93 2.07
C PRO A 140 2.05 24.87 3.25
N PHE A 141 0.96 24.61 3.96
CA PHE A 141 0.50 25.29 5.17
C PHE A 141 0.27 24.24 6.26
N ALA A 142 0.60 24.58 7.51
CA ALA A 142 0.41 23.68 8.64
C ALA A 142 -1.09 23.45 8.91
N ALA A 143 -1.45 22.34 9.55
CA ALA A 143 -2.85 22.03 9.86
C ALA A 143 -3.60 23.15 10.61
N ASN A 144 -2.88 23.92 11.43
CA ASN A 144 -3.45 24.97 12.26
C ASN A 144 -3.50 26.33 11.54
N ASP A 145 -2.91 26.44 10.35
CA ASP A 145 -3.00 27.67 9.58
C ASP A 145 -4.42 27.84 9.02
N PRO A 146 -4.97 29.07 9.00
CA PRO A 146 -6.30 29.31 8.46
C PRO A 146 -6.31 29.05 6.95
N PRO A 147 -7.27 28.25 6.43
CA PRO A 147 -7.45 28.08 5.00
C PRO A 147 -7.70 29.44 4.32
N GLY A 148 -6.84 29.84 3.38
CA GLY A 148 -6.91 31.16 2.73
C GLY A 148 -6.13 32.26 3.44
N GLY A 149 -5.41 31.93 4.51
CA GLY A 149 -4.39 32.81 5.09
C GLY A 149 -3.23 33.04 4.12
N LEU A 150 -2.56 34.20 4.25
CA LEU A 150 -1.43 34.57 3.39
C LEU A 150 -0.08 34.07 3.91
N ASN A 151 0.00 33.69 5.19
CA ASN A 151 1.23 33.31 5.86
C ASN A 151 1.17 31.84 6.26
N SER A 152 2.12 31.05 5.77
CA SER A 152 2.30 29.65 6.16
C SER A 152 3.27 29.55 7.34
N THR A 153 2.90 28.76 8.36
CA THR A 153 3.78 28.37 9.46
C THR A 153 4.41 27.00 9.25
N PHE A 154 4.24 26.41 8.05
CA PHE A 154 4.74 25.08 7.72
C PHE A 154 6.27 25.03 7.82
N ALA A 155 6.76 24.13 8.66
CA ALA A 155 8.18 23.80 8.78
C ALA A 155 8.52 22.58 7.89
N PRO A 156 9.80 22.36 7.54
CA PRO A 156 10.22 21.15 6.83
C PRO A 156 9.68 19.90 7.51
N LEU A 157 8.97 19.06 6.75
CA LEU A 157 8.32 17.86 7.26
C LEU A 157 8.97 16.63 6.64
N THR A 158 9.65 15.82 7.45
CA THR A 158 10.20 14.53 7.04
C THR A 158 9.33 13.40 7.56
N LEU A 159 8.77 12.63 6.64
CA LEU A 159 7.93 11.48 6.89
C LEU A 159 8.78 10.21 6.76
N ALA A 160 8.96 9.49 7.87
CA ALA A 160 9.77 8.28 7.92
C ALA A 160 8.91 7.01 7.88
N ILE A 161 8.94 6.28 6.77
CA ILE A 161 8.36 4.94 6.67
C ILE A 161 9.40 3.94 7.17
N THR A 162 8.98 3.05 8.07
CA THR A 162 9.84 2.02 8.68
C THR A 162 9.11 0.68 8.71
N GLY A 163 9.81 -0.42 9.03
CA GLY A 163 9.21 -1.74 9.25
C GLY A 163 9.91 -2.89 8.54
N ASP A 164 10.68 -2.60 7.49
CA ASP A 164 11.48 -3.57 6.72
C ASP A 164 12.94 -3.67 7.20
N GLY A 165 13.26 -3.06 8.35
CA GLY A 165 14.63 -2.93 8.87
C GLY A 165 15.42 -1.74 8.31
N SER A 166 14.82 -0.93 7.43
CA SER A 166 15.37 0.35 6.95
C SER A 166 14.41 1.51 7.21
N THR A 167 14.89 2.74 6.98
CA THR A 167 14.07 3.96 7.05
C THR A 167 14.00 4.60 5.68
N HIS A 168 12.79 4.76 5.17
CA HIS A 168 12.51 5.42 3.89
C HIS A 168 11.90 6.79 4.16
N ASN A 169 12.60 7.86 3.79
CA ASN A 169 12.18 9.22 4.08
C ASN A 169 11.50 9.89 2.89
N VAL A 170 10.43 10.62 3.16
CA VAL A 170 9.79 11.56 2.23
C VAL A 170 9.73 12.92 2.88
N THR A 171 10.37 13.91 2.27
CA THR A 171 10.45 15.27 2.80
C THR A 171 9.60 16.21 1.98
N VAL A 172 8.84 17.07 2.65
CA VAL A 172 8.11 18.19 2.05
C VAL A 172 8.82 19.49 2.45
N THR A 173 9.27 20.25 1.46
CA THR A 173 9.94 21.52 1.72
C THR A 173 8.93 22.63 2.00
N PRO A 174 9.22 23.54 2.94
CA PRO A 174 8.40 24.72 3.15
C PRO A 174 8.45 25.63 1.92
N VAL A 175 7.45 26.52 1.79
CA VAL A 175 7.30 27.50 0.71
C VAL A 175 7.03 26.89 -0.66
N THR A 176 7.95 26.09 -1.22
CA THR A 176 7.80 25.51 -2.57
C THR A 176 6.94 24.26 -2.61
N GLY A 177 6.74 23.59 -1.48
CA GLY A 177 6.00 22.33 -1.42
C GLY A 177 6.67 21.16 -2.14
N TYR A 178 7.95 21.28 -2.51
CA TYR A 178 8.66 20.24 -3.22
C TYR A 178 8.78 18.97 -2.36
N VAL A 179 8.54 17.82 -3.00
CA VAL A 179 8.49 16.51 -2.34
C VAL A 179 9.60 15.61 -2.87
N TYR A 180 10.46 15.09 -2.00
CA TYR A 180 11.54 14.15 -2.34
C TYR A 180 11.71 13.02 -1.32
#